data_AF-A0A7G8A999-F1
#
_entry.id   AF-A0A7G8A999-F1
#
_cell.length_a   1.000
_cell.length_b   1.000
_cell.length_c   1.000
_cell.angle_alpha   90.00
_cell.angle_beta   90.00
_cell.angle_gamma   90.00
#
_symmetry.space_group_name_H-M   'P 1'
#
loop_
_entity.id
_entity.type
_entity.pdbx_description
1 polymer ?
#
loop_
_entity_poly.entity_id
_entity_poly.type
_entity_poly.pdbx_seq_one_letter_code
_entity_poly.pdbx_strand_id
1 'polypeptide(L)' 'MNTDLTSIAQIAANRWNAEADEFNQWDALGQDEKDELIAAEQELLVGPSLAVKPPFAATE' A
#
# COMPACT_ATOMS: atom_id res chain seq x y z
N MET A 1 -17.22 -6.84 1.84
CA MET A 1 -15.81 -6.76 1.42
C MET A 1 -15.15 -5.73 2.33
N ASN A 2 -14.78 -6.11 3.55
CA ASN A 2 -14.14 -5.21 4.52
C ASN A 2 -12.77 -5.76 4.99
N THR A 3 -12.42 -6.96 4.53
CA THR A 3 -11.22 -7.68 4.94
C THR A 3 -9.95 -7.09 4.32
N ASP A 4 -10.10 -6.44 3.16
CA ASP A 4 -9.00 -5.85 2.40
C ASP A 4 -8.41 -4.64 3.12
N LEU A 5 -9.23 -3.70 3.60
CA LEU A 5 -8.74 -2.49 4.28
C LEU A 5 -8.04 -2.81 5.61
N THR A 6 -8.57 -3.75 6.40
CA THR A 6 -7.92 -4.17 7.65
C THR A 6 -6.58 -4.86 7.37
N SER A 7 -6.48 -5.66 6.31
CA SER A 7 -5.22 -6.31 5.93
C SER A 7 -4.18 -5.30 5.42
N ILE A 8 -4.61 -4.33 4.61
CA ILE A 8 -3.74 -3.27 4.10
C ILE A 8 -3.24 -2.40 5.26
N ALA A 9 -4.10 -2.06 6.22
CA ALA A 9 -3.70 -1.34 7.42
C ALA A 9 -2.66 -2.08 8.25
N GLN A 10 -2.75 -3.40 8.36
CA GLN A 10 -1.73 -4.20 9.04
C GLN A 10 -0.40 -4.23 8.28
N ILE A 11 -0.42 -4.23 6.94
CA ILE A 11 0.79 -4.17 6.12
C ILE A 11 1.46 -2.80 6.28
N ALA A 12 0.69 -1.72 6.13
CA ALA A 12 1.17 -0.35 6.31
C ALA A 12 1.74 -0.14 7.73
N ALA A 13 1.05 -0.63 8.76
CA ALA A 13 1.51 -0.56 10.14
C ALA A 13 2.83 -1.29 10.39
N ASN A 14 2.96 -2.51 9.88
CA ASN A 14 4.20 -3.29 10.02
C ASN A 14 5.37 -2.62 9.31
N ARG A 15 5.13 -2.09 8.11
CA ARG A 15 6.17 -1.42 7.31
C ARG A 15 6.61 -0.12 7.96
N TRP A 16 5.65 0.70 8.38
CA TRP A 16 5.92 1.94 9.10
C TRP A 16 6.71 1.69 10.39
N ASN A 17 6.26 0.75 11.23
CA ASN A 17 6.95 0.43 12.48
C ASN A 17 8.35 -0.15 12.28
N ALA A 18 8.62 -0.82 11.15
CA ALA A 18 9.95 -1.34 10.85
C ALA A 18 10.97 -0.23 10.57
N GLU A 19 10.51 0.92 10.08
CA GLU A 19 11.35 2.08 9.74
C GLU A 19 11.26 3.20 10.79
N ALA A 20 10.27 3.16 11.68
CA ALA A 20 10.04 4.17 12.70
C ALA A 20 10.83 3.91 14.00
N ASP A 21 11.31 5.01 14.59
CA ASP A 21 11.84 5.04 15.95
C ASP A 21 10.73 4.98 17.02
N GLU A 22 11.13 4.85 18.29
CA GLU A 22 10.23 4.65 19.44
C GLU A 22 9.14 5.72 19.61
N PHE A 23 9.39 6.95 19.13
CA PHE A 23 8.45 8.08 19.22
C PHE A 23 7.56 8.26 17.99
N ASN A 24 7.80 7.49 16.93
CA ASN A 24 7.09 7.63 15.65
C ASN A 24 6.38 6.33 15.27
N GLN A 25 6.03 5.48 16.24
CA GLN A 25 5.35 4.22 15.98
C GLN A 25 3.95 4.47 15.41
N TRP A 26 3.43 3.50 14.66
CA TRP A 26 2.10 3.51 14.06
C TRP A 26 1.03 3.91 15.07
N ASP A 27 1.09 3.39 16.30
CA ASP A 27 0.08 3.72 17.33
C ASP A 27 0.06 5.21 17.68
N ALA A 28 1.22 5.88 17.62
CA ALA A 28 1.38 7.31 17.89
C ALA A 28 0.89 8.22 16.76
N LEU A 29 0.62 7.70 15.56
CA LEU A 29 0.09 8.48 14.44
C LEU A 29 -1.39 8.82 14.63
N GLY A 30 -1.77 9.98 14.09
CA GLY A 30 -3.17 10.39 13.94
C GLY A 30 -3.94 9.47 12.98
N GLN A 31 -5.29 9.54 13.04
CA GLN A 31 -6.13 8.75 12.12
C GLN A 31 -5.96 9.21 10.67
N ASP A 32 -5.90 10.52 10.40
CA ASP A 32 -5.67 11.05 9.04
C ASP A 32 -4.35 10.54 8.44
N GLU A 33 -3.25 10.59 9.20
CA GLU A 33 -1.95 10.06 8.75
C GLU A 33 -1.99 8.55 8.50
N LYS A 34 -2.69 7.79 9.35
CA LYS A 34 -2.90 6.35 9.14
C LYS A 34 -3.69 6.09 7.86
N ASP A 35 -4.74 6.86 7.59
CA ASP A 35 -5.57 6.74 6.39
C ASP A 35 -4.76 7.02 5.11
N GLU A 36 -3.91 8.06 5.13
CA GLU A 36 -3.01 8.36 4.00
C GLU A 36 -2.02 7.21 3.72
N LEU A 37 -1.44 6.62 4.77
CA LEU A 37 -0.54 5.49 4.63
C LEU A 37 -1.25 4.22 4.13
N ILE A 38 -2.49 3.99 4.59
CA ILE A 38 -3.33 2.88 4.12
C ILE A 38 -3.69 3.08 2.65
N ALA A 39 -4.06 4.29 2.24
CA ALA A 39 -4.39 4.61 0.85
C ALA A 39 -3.17 4.39 -0.06
N ALA A 40 -1.99 4.87 0.33
CA ALA A 40 -0.76 4.66 -0.42
C ALA A 40 -0.40 3.17 -0.56
N GLU A 41 -0.54 2.38 0.50
CA GLU A 41 -0.29 0.93 0.47
C GLU A 41 -1.36 0.20 -0.36
N GLN A 42 -2.61 0.66 -0.31
CA GLN A 42 -3.68 0.15 -1.19
C GLN A 42 -3.36 0.41 -2.65
N GLU A 43 -2.90 1.61 -3.03
CA GLU A 43 -2.50 1.92 -4.40
C GLU A 43 -1.30 1.09 -4.86
N LEU A 44 -0.37 0.78 -3.96
CA LEU A 44 0.78 -0.08 -4.25
C LEU A 44 0.37 -1.53 -4.51
N LEU A 45 -0.58 -2.05 -3.72
CA LEU A 45 -1.11 -3.41 -3.86
C LEU A 45 -2.11 -3.54 -5.02
N VAL A 46 -2.77 -2.45 -5.41
CA VAL A 46 -3.74 -2.37 -6.51
C VAL A 46 -3.09 -1.86 -7.82
N GLY A 47 -1.80 -1.49 -7.80
CA GLY A 47 -1.01 -1.03 -8.95
C GLY A 47 -1.00 -2.01 -10.14
N PRO A 48 -0.80 -1.52 -11.37
CA PRO A 48 -1.61 -1.89 -12.53
C PRO A 48 -1.33 -3.30 -13.05
N SER A 49 -2.40 -4.07 -13.21
CA SER A 49 -2.50 -5.14 -14.22
C SER A 49 -2.43 -4.62 -15.68
N LEU A 50 -1.79 -3.48 -15.97
CA LEU A 50 -1.79 -2.83 -17.29
C LEU A 50 -0.40 -2.31 -17.74
N ALA A 51 0.66 -3.10 -17.53
CA ALA A 51 1.92 -2.88 -18.25
C ALA A 51 2.58 -4.18 -18.76
N VAL A 52 1.78 -5.16 -19.20
CA VAL A 52 2.18 -5.94 -20.38
C VAL A 52 1.51 -5.25 -21.57
N LYS A 53 2.22 -4.29 -22.14
CA LYS A 53 2.07 -4.01 -23.56
C LYS A 53 2.77 -5.18 -24.25
N PRO A 54 2.08 -6.12 -24.92
CA PRO A 54 2.79 -7.11 -25.71
C PRO A 54 3.65 -6.34 -26.72
N PRO A 55 4.97 -6.58 -26.80
CA PRO A 55 5.77 -5.97 -27.82
C PRO A 55 5.29 -6.55 -29.15
N PHE A 56 4.75 -5.70 -30.03
CA PHE A 56 4.63 -5.97 -31.45
C PHE A 56 4.11 -7.37 -31.84
N ALA A 57 2.78 -7.53 -31.94
CA ALA A 57 2.25 -8.40 -32.99
C ALA A 57 2.42 -7.65 -34.32
N ALA A 58 3.65 -7.64 -34.84
CA ALA A 58 3.88 -7.45 -36.27
C ALA A 58 3.46 -8.77 -36.92
N THR A 59 2.28 -8.79 -37.51
CA THR A 59 1.87 -9.87 -38.41
C THR A 59 2.62 -9.66 -39.72
N GLU A 60 3.41 -10.66 -40.10
CA GLU A 60 4.03 -10.82 -41.42
C GLU A 60 2.98 -10.95 -42.54
#